data_AF-A0A840W0E3-F1
#
_entry.id   AF-A0A840W0E3-F1
#
_cell.length_a   1.000
_cell.length_b   1.000
_cell.length_c   1.000
_cell.angle_alpha   90.00
_cell.angle_beta   90.00
_cell.angle_gamma   90.00
#
_symmetry.space_group_name_H-M   'P 1'
#
loop_
_entity.id
_entity.type
_entity.pdbx_description
1 polymer ?
#
loop_
_entity_poly.entity_id
_entity_poly.type
_entity_poly.pdbx_seq_one_letter_code
_entity_poly.pdbx_strand_id
1 'polypeptide(L)' 'MSRHDEPNEYGFSGDPTAPEPPPRGKPDEQDRAEAVAVPGDDLTAPAAEALVDETEDLPPAERRH' A
#
# COMPACT_ATOMS: atom_id res chain seq x y z
N MET A 1 41.09 -7.54 -9.43
CA MET A 1 40.26 -7.09 -8.29
C MET A 1 40.52 -5.60 -8.09
N SER A 2 39.59 -4.87 -7.47
CA SER A 2 39.73 -3.46 -7.05
C SER A 2 39.35 -2.38 -8.07
N ARG A 3 38.06 -2.27 -8.42
CA ARG A 3 37.42 -0.99 -8.81
C ARG A 3 36.24 -0.62 -7.90
N HIS A 4 35.87 -1.49 -6.97
CA HIS A 4 34.71 -1.33 -6.08
C HIS A 4 35.09 -0.92 -4.66
N ASP A 5 36.39 -0.88 -4.35
CA ASP A 5 36.91 -0.48 -3.04
C ASP A 5 37.25 1.03 -2.99
N GLU A 6 37.11 1.76 -4.10
CA GLU A 6 37.30 3.22 -4.14
C GLU A 6 36.02 3.95 -3.68
N PRO A 7 36.13 4.95 -2.78
CA PRO A 7 34.99 5.77 -2.40
C PRO A 7 34.42 6.52 -3.60
N ASN A 8 33.09 6.63 -3.67
CA ASN A 8 32.45 7.48 -4.68
C ASN A 8 32.83 8.96 -4.50
N GLU A 9 32.37 9.81 -5.42
CA GLU A 9 32.63 11.26 -5.41
C GLU A 9 32.15 11.99 -4.14
N TYR A 10 31.31 11.33 -3.33
CA TYR A 10 30.82 11.78 -2.03
C TYR A 10 31.56 11.15 -0.84
N GLY A 11 32.64 10.40 -1.09
CA GLY A 11 33.47 9.76 -0.06
C GLY A 11 32.90 8.44 0.47
N PHE A 12 31.96 7.81 -0.22
CA PHE A 12 31.32 6.57 0.21
C PHE A 12 31.98 5.34 -0.45
N SER A 13 32.74 4.56 0.32
CA SER A 13 33.28 3.24 -0.08
C SER A 13 32.76 2.15 0.84
N GLY A 14 32.30 1.03 0.27
CA GLY A 14 31.99 -0.18 1.02
C GLY A 14 30.55 -0.31 1.49
N ASP A 15 30.29 -1.44 2.15
CA ASP A 15 29.00 -1.98 2.65
C ASP A 15 27.99 -0.93 3.15
N PRO A 16 26.68 -1.24 3.14
CA PRO A 16 25.63 -0.32 3.58
C PRO A 16 26.00 0.33 4.92
N THR A 17 26.20 1.65 4.93
CA THR A 17 26.45 2.43 6.15
C THR A 17 25.21 2.58 7.03
N ALA A 18 24.08 2.01 6.60
CA ALA A 18 22.91 1.96 7.43
C ALA A 18 23.19 0.97 8.58
N PRO A 19 22.94 1.36 9.84
CA PRO A 19 23.00 0.40 10.94
C PRO A 19 22.06 -0.76 10.66
N GLU A 20 22.49 -1.97 11.00
CA GLU A 20 21.64 -3.16 10.97
C GLU A 20 20.33 -2.84 11.70
N PRO A 21 19.15 -3.08 11.10
CA PRO A 21 17.91 -2.90 11.81
C PRO A 21 17.93 -3.78 13.08
N PRO A 22 17.41 -3.29 14.20
CA PRO A 22 17.34 -4.10 15.41
C PRO A 22 16.60 -5.41 15.09
N PRO A 23 17.02 -6.54 15.69
CA PRO A 23 16.29 -7.79 15.53
C PRO A 23 14.82 -7.53 15.86
N ARG A 24 13.93 -7.98 14.97
CA ARG A 24 12.49 -7.73 15.09
C ARG A 24 12.08 -8.04 16.53
N GLY A 25 11.58 -7.01 17.22
CA GLY A 25 11.16 -7.13 18.62
C GLY A 25 10.07 -8.19 18.76
N LYS A 26 9.73 -8.54 20.01
CA LYS A 26 8.51 -9.32 20.25
C LYS A 26 7.33 -8.52 19.67
N PRO A 27 6.37 -9.17 18.98
CA PRO A 27 5.23 -8.47 18.43
C PRO A 27 4.54 -7.67 19.54
N ASP A 28 4.41 -6.37 19.32
CA ASP A 28 3.74 -5.47 20.24
C ASP A 28 2.24 -5.38 19.95
N GLU A 29 1.53 -4.51 20.69
CA GLU A 29 0.09 -4.33 20.50
C GLU A 29 -0.23 -3.71 19.13
N GLN A 30 0.68 -2.90 18.59
CA GLN A 30 0.53 -2.27 17.28
C GLN A 30 0.68 -3.33 16.18
N ASP A 31 1.68 -4.21 16.26
CA ASP A 31 1.88 -5.34 15.35
C ASP A 31 0.65 -6.26 15.28
N ARG A 32 -0.04 -6.45 16.41
CA ARG A 32 -1.26 -7.27 16.48
C ARG A 32 -2.48 -6.58 15.87
N ALA A 33 -2.58 -5.26 16.02
CA ALA A 33 -3.64 -4.48 15.40
C ALA A 33 -3.51 -4.49 13.87
N GLU A 34 -2.28 -4.46 13.36
CA GLU A 34 -1.99 -4.56 11.92
C GLU A 34 -2.21 -5.96 11.36
N ALA A 35 -2.18 -7.00 12.20
CA ALA A 35 -2.44 -8.40 11.80
C ALA A 35 -3.93 -8.73 11.63
N VAL A 36 -4.84 -7.77 11.84
CA VAL A 36 -6.27 -7.98 11.62
C VAL A 36 -6.55 -8.07 10.12
N ALA A 37 -6.88 -9.27 9.64
CA ALA A 37 -7.28 -9.48 8.26
C ALA A 37 -8.54 -8.66 7.95
N VAL A 38 -8.42 -7.71 7.03
CA VAL A 38 -9.59 -7.08 6.42
C VAL A 38 -10.27 -8.14 5.56
N PRO A 39 -11.60 -8.37 5.71
CA PRO A 39 -12.33 -9.25 4.82
C PRO A 39 -12.05 -8.87 3.36
N GLY A 40 -11.67 -9.86 2.54
CA GLY A 40 -11.47 -9.65 1.10
C GLY A 40 -12.77 -9.47 0.32
N ASP A 41 -13.90 -9.41 1.01
CA ASP A 41 -15.22 -9.22 0.42
C ASP A 41 -15.37 -7.78 -0.10
N ASP A 42 -16.14 -7.64 -1.19
CA ASP A 42 -16.49 -6.32 -1.72
C ASP A 42 -17.53 -5.65 -0.82
N LEU A 43 -17.04 -4.79 0.08
CA LEU A 43 -17.88 -3.97 0.97
C LEU A 43 -18.67 -2.88 0.22
N THR A 44 -18.35 -2.62 -1.05
CA THR A 44 -19.01 -1.60 -1.87
C THR A 44 -20.17 -2.16 -2.67
N ALA A 45 -20.28 -3.49 -2.81
CA ALA A 45 -21.34 -4.13 -3.58
C ALA A 45 -22.76 -3.67 -3.17
N PRO A 46 -23.16 -3.60 -1.89
CA PRO A 46 -24.50 -3.13 -1.53
C PRO A 46 -24.76 -1.66 -1.93
N ALA A 47 -23.73 -0.82 -1.91
CA ALA A 47 -23.84 0.57 -2.33
C ALA A 47 -23.91 0.68 -3.86
N ALA A 48 -23.16 -0.15 -4.59
CA ALA A 48 -23.21 -0.23 -6.04
C ALA A 48 -24.58 -0.70 -6.54
N GLU A 49 -25.14 -1.76 -5.95
CA GLU A 49 -26.49 -2.26 -6.27
C GLU A 49 -27.56 -1.18 -6.01
N ALA A 50 -27.49 -0.47 -4.87
CA ALA A 50 -28.43 0.60 -4.57
C ALA A 50 -28.39 1.77 -5.58
N LEU A 51 -27.20 2.10 -6.10
CA LEU A 51 -27.04 3.12 -7.15
C LEU A 51 -27.58 2.63 -8.50
N VAL A 52 -27.43 1.35 -8.82
CA VAL A 52 -28.00 0.74 -10.03
C VAL A 52 -29.53 0.77 -9.95
N ASP A 53 -30.11 0.31 -8.83
CA ASP A 53 -31.57 0.34 -8.61
C ASP A 53 -32.16 1.76 -8.77
N GLU A 54 -31.47 2.79 -8.24
CA GLU A 54 -31.92 4.18 -8.38
C GLU A 54 -31.82 4.70 -9.83
N THR A 55 -30.83 4.24 -10.59
CA THR A 55 -30.52 4.80 -11.92
C THR A 55 -31.15 4.03 -13.09
N GLU A 56 -31.47 2.74 -12.93
CA GLU A 56 -32.16 1.94 -13.95
C GLU A 56 -33.63 2.35 -14.12
N ASP A 57 -34.27 2.87 -13.06
CA ASP A 57 -35.63 3.42 -13.11
C ASP A 57 -35.71 4.86 -13.65
N LEU A 58 -34.55 5.50 -13.89
CA LEU A 58 -34.49 6.85 -14.44
C LEU A 58 -34.34 6.79 -15.98
N PRO A 59 -35.19 7.52 -16.75
CA PRO A 59 -34.99 7.61 -18.18
C PRO A 59 -33.61 8.21 -18.48
N PRO A 60 -32.93 7.78 -19.55
CA PRO A 60 -31.58 8.25 -19.85
C PRO A 60 -31.59 9.77 -19.91
N ALA A 61 -30.82 10.42 -19.04
CA ALA A 61 -30.67 11.86 -19.05
C ALA A 61 -30.20 12.28 -20.44
N GLU A 62 -31.01 13.04 -21.17
CA GLU A 62 -30.64 13.60 -22.47
C GLU A 62 -29.34 14.36 -22.29
N ARG A 63 -28.25 13.79 -22.84
CA ARG A 63 -26.95 14.45 -22.92
C ARG A 63 -27.13 15.65 -23.84
N ARG A 64 -27.39 16.82 -23.25
CA ARG A 64 -27.42 18.10 -23.95
C ARG A 64 -26.03 18.35 -24.53
N HIS A 65 -25.98 18.40 -25.85
CA HIS A 65 -24.79 18.57 -26.67
C HIS A 65 -24.51 20.05 -26.94
#